data_AF-A0A916Q7V9-F1
#
_entry.id   AF-A0A916Q7V9-F1
#
_cell.length_a   1.000
_cell.length_b   1.000
_cell.length_c   1.000
_cell.angle_alpha   90.00
_cell.angle_beta   90.00
_cell.angle_gamma   90.00
#
_symmetry.space_group_name_H-M   'P 1'
#
loop_
_entity.id
_entity.type
_entity.pdbx_description
1 polymer ?
#
loop_
_entity_poly.entity_id
_entity_poly.type
_entity_poly.pdbx_seq_one_letter_code
_entity_poly.pdbx_strand_id
1 'polypeptide(L)'
;MLKAFMKRLEEKRRDPISSGITKEGKSRLTIPIPWEQTAHAMNMLMPNVYLSREEVSDPEIMKYLISHTKVRSCYIFKFLENYEFLSNFAEMEDLEIYRGNHITLLSFMRNMKSWMMFHIENARLKNLTEAFLEDRKIDFFLQVRLSLQACEVGELKEAVEFTRKKSLAELIICRKKSQRDEREQWKEVRTTMYR
;
A
#
# COMPACT_ATOMS: atom_id res chain seq x y z
N MET A 1 16.05 -12.36 -18.21
CA MET A 1 14.88 -11.84 -17.47
C MET A 1 14.65 -10.36 -17.80
N LEU A 2 15.62 -9.48 -17.54
CA LEU A 2 15.54 -8.04 -17.78
C LEU A 2 14.99 -7.64 -19.18
N LYS A 3 15.53 -8.16 -20.28
CA LYS A 3 15.03 -7.81 -21.64
C LYS A 3 13.54 -8.09 -21.84
N ALA A 4 13.06 -9.22 -21.30
CA ALA A 4 11.65 -9.59 -21.38
C ALA A 4 10.78 -8.68 -20.49
N PHE A 5 11.29 -8.32 -19.30
CA PHE A 5 10.66 -7.34 -18.42
C PHE A 5 10.56 -5.96 -19.10
N MET A 6 11.65 -5.45 -19.67
CA MET A 6 11.69 -4.15 -20.35
C MET A 6 10.67 -4.09 -21.49
N LYS A 7 10.65 -5.10 -22.36
CA LYS A 7 9.66 -5.20 -23.44
C LYS A 7 8.21 -5.18 -22.90
N ARG A 8 7.93 -5.97 -21.86
CA ARG A 8 6.61 -6.00 -21.22
C ARG A 8 6.25 -4.65 -20.59
N LEU A 9 7.21 -3.98 -19.99
CA LEU A 9 7.04 -2.67 -19.40
C LEU A 9 6.67 -1.65 -20.46
N GLU A 10 7.41 -1.59 -21.57
CA GLU A 10 7.17 -0.68 -22.69
C GLU A 10 5.78 -0.91 -23.32
N GLU A 11 5.38 -2.17 -23.54
CA GLU A 11 4.06 -2.52 -24.10
C GLU A 11 2.88 -2.15 -23.19
N LYS A 12 3.10 -2.13 -21.87
CA LYS A 12 2.05 -1.89 -20.86
C LYS A 12 2.18 -0.53 -20.18
N ARG A 13 3.18 0.27 -20.55
CA ARG A 13 3.51 1.52 -19.87
C ARG A 13 2.36 2.50 -20.01
N ARG A 14 1.81 2.86 -18.86
CA ARG A 14 1.07 4.10 -18.64
C ARG A 14 1.89 4.90 -17.64
N ASP A 15 2.00 6.20 -17.85
CA ASP A 15 2.72 7.08 -16.93
C ASP A 15 1.67 7.93 -16.20
N PRO A 16 1.52 7.78 -14.87
CA PRO A 16 2.31 6.93 -13.97
C PRO A 16 1.92 5.44 -13.98
N ILE A 17 2.82 4.58 -13.48
CA ILE A 17 2.64 3.14 -13.36
C ILE A 17 1.86 2.78 -12.08
N SER A 18 0.90 1.88 -12.22
CA SER A 18 0.31 1.09 -11.14
C SER A 18 0.81 -0.35 -11.23
N SER A 19 1.48 -0.81 -10.18
CA SER A 19 2.18 -2.10 -10.15
C SER A 19 1.45 -3.13 -9.31
N GLY A 20 1.44 -4.38 -9.76
CA GLY A 20 0.86 -5.52 -9.05
C GLY A 20 1.89 -6.62 -8.87
N ILE A 21 2.16 -7.01 -7.63
CA ILE A 21 3.11 -8.07 -7.31
C ILE A 21 2.34 -9.37 -7.04
N THR A 22 2.54 -10.34 -7.92
CA THR A 22 1.91 -11.68 -7.83
C THR A 22 2.99 -12.76 -7.81
N LYS A 23 2.58 -14.02 -7.65
CA LYS A 23 3.55 -15.13 -7.58
C LYS A 23 4.36 -15.25 -8.87
N GLU A 24 3.70 -15.04 -10.02
CA GLU A 24 4.25 -15.34 -11.35
C GLU A 24 4.25 -14.10 -12.27
N GLY A 25 4.00 -12.90 -11.73
CA GLY A 25 3.89 -11.67 -12.53
C GLY A 25 2.69 -11.66 -13.49
N LYS A 26 1.70 -12.52 -13.24
CA LYS A 26 0.45 -12.57 -14.00
C LYS A 26 -0.53 -11.52 -13.51
N SER A 27 -1.33 -11.00 -14.44
CA SER A 27 -2.38 -10.03 -14.15
C SER A 27 -3.49 -10.63 -13.28
N ARG A 28 -4.13 -9.76 -12.51
CA ARG A 28 -5.37 -10.07 -11.79
C ARG A 28 -6.50 -9.23 -12.37
N LEU A 29 -7.69 -9.84 -12.45
CA LEU A 29 -8.89 -9.16 -12.93
C LEU A 29 -9.58 -8.33 -11.86
N THR A 30 -9.28 -8.61 -10.59
CA THR A 30 -9.93 -7.98 -9.43
C THR A 30 -8.89 -7.65 -8.36
N ILE A 31 -9.14 -6.52 -7.69
CA ILE A 31 -8.43 -6.09 -6.49
C ILE A 31 -9.43 -5.92 -5.35
N PRO A 32 -9.16 -6.41 -4.14
CA PRO A 32 -9.93 -6.03 -2.95
C PRO A 32 -9.78 -4.53 -2.73
N ILE A 33 -10.86 -3.84 -2.38
CA ILE A 33 -10.83 -2.42 -2.05
C ILE A 33 -11.27 -2.25 -0.59
N PRO A 34 -10.35 -1.87 0.32
CA PRO A 34 -10.69 -1.72 1.74
C PRO A 34 -11.65 -0.57 2.06
N TRP A 35 -11.84 0.34 1.09
CA TRP A 35 -12.51 1.63 1.24
C TRP A 35 -13.67 1.81 0.26
N GLU A 36 -14.30 0.72 -0.20
CA GLU A 36 -15.27 0.71 -1.32
C GLU A 36 -16.38 1.78 -1.22
N GLN A 37 -16.69 2.24 -0.01
CA GLN A 37 -17.70 3.27 0.27
C GLN A 37 -17.17 4.71 0.32
N THR A 38 -15.88 4.93 0.13
CA THR A 38 -15.29 6.28 0.15
C THR A 38 -15.06 6.81 -1.26
N ALA A 39 -15.30 8.11 -1.46
CA ALA A 39 -15.14 8.77 -2.75
C ALA A 39 -13.73 8.61 -3.36
N HIS A 40 -12.72 8.27 -2.55
CA HIS A 40 -11.34 8.08 -3.01
C HIS A 40 -11.04 6.66 -3.48
N ALA A 41 -11.79 5.64 -3.05
CA ALA A 41 -11.72 4.31 -3.66
C ALA A 41 -12.03 4.35 -5.17
N MET A 42 -12.85 5.32 -5.60
CA MET A 42 -13.18 5.54 -7.01
C MET A 42 -11.98 5.99 -7.87
N ASN A 43 -10.89 6.47 -7.24
CA ASN A 43 -9.69 6.93 -7.93
C ASN A 43 -8.53 5.92 -7.90
N MET A 44 -8.74 4.71 -7.37
CA MET A 44 -7.72 3.67 -7.35
C MET A 44 -7.33 3.21 -8.75
N LEU A 45 -6.02 3.12 -9.02
CA LEU A 45 -5.50 2.70 -10.30
C LEU A 45 -5.28 1.18 -10.33
N MET A 46 -6.07 0.47 -11.14
CA MET A 46 -5.82 -0.95 -11.42
C MET A 46 -4.38 -1.17 -11.91
N PRO A 47 -3.67 -2.21 -11.45
CA PRO A 47 -2.32 -2.47 -11.91
C PRO A 47 -2.26 -2.71 -13.42
N ASN A 48 -1.42 -1.94 -14.11
CA ASN A 48 -1.13 -2.12 -15.53
C ASN A 48 0.16 -2.91 -15.76
N VAL A 49 1.04 -2.97 -14.76
CA VAL A 49 2.30 -3.72 -14.80
C VAL A 49 2.30 -4.73 -13.67
N TYR A 50 2.58 -5.99 -13.99
CA TYR A 50 2.69 -7.04 -12.99
C TYR A 50 4.13 -7.55 -12.88
N LEU A 51 4.55 -7.76 -11.64
CA LEU A 51 5.87 -8.26 -11.25
C LEU A 51 5.70 -9.59 -10.53
N SER A 52 6.56 -10.54 -10.85
CA SER A 52 6.76 -11.76 -10.05
C SER A 52 7.65 -11.47 -8.83
N ARG A 53 7.74 -12.42 -7.91
CA ARG A 53 8.65 -12.28 -6.76
C ARG A 53 10.10 -12.22 -7.20
N GLU A 54 10.45 -13.07 -8.17
CA GLU A 54 11.78 -13.19 -8.74
C GLU A 54 12.19 -11.86 -9.39
N GLU A 55 11.28 -11.19 -10.09
CA GLU A 55 11.53 -9.88 -10.71
C GLU A 55 11.69 -8.76 -9.68
N VAL A 56 10.98 -8.81 -8.54
CA VAL A 56 11.16 -7.86 -7.44
C VAL A 56 12.51 -8.05 -6.74
N SER A 57 13.00 -9.29 -6.71
CA SER A 57 14.31 -9.62 -6.14
C SER A 57 15.48 -9.41 -7.11
N ASP A 58 15.22 -9.18 -8.41
CA ASP A 58 16.25 -8.94 -9.42
C ASP A 58 16.72 -7.47 -9.36
N PRO A 59 17.98 -7.19 -8.97
CA PRO A 59 18.47 -5.83 -8.79
C PRO A 59 18.47 -5.00 -10.08
N GLU A 60 18.69 -5.62 -11.24
CA GLU A 60 18.73 -4.92 -12.51
C GLU A 60 17.32 -4.52 -12.96
N ILE A 61 16.33 -5.39 -12.72
CA ILE A 61 14.91 -5.07 -12.96
C ILE A 61 14.46 -3.94 -12.04
N MET A 62 14.76 -4.02 -10.74
CA MET A 62 14.38 -2.99 -9.79
C MET A 62 15.06 -1.66 -10.10
N LYS A 63 16.36 -1.67 -10.42
CA LYS A 63 17.10 -0.48 -10.86
C LYS A 63 16.46 0.14 -12.09
N TYR A 64 16.09 -0.67 -13.09
CA TYR A 64 15.43 -0.17 -14.30
C TYR A 64 14.06 0.45 -13.98
N LEU A 65 13.23 -0.23 -13.19
CA LEU A 65 11.92 0.26 -12.77
C LEU A 65 12.04 1.60 -12.03
N ILE A 66 12.95 1.70 -11.07
CA ILE A 66 13.17 2.92 -10.25
C ILE A 66 13.65 4.09 -11.11
N SER A 67 14.54 3.84 -12.08
CA SER A 67 15.17 4.92 -12.87
C SER A 67 14.37 5.39 -14.09
N HIS A 68 13.45 4.57 -14.60
CA HIS A 68 12.75 4.85 -15.86
C HIS A 68 11.24 5.06 -15.70
N THR A 69 10.71 4.88 -14.49
CA THR A 69 9.27 4.92 -14.27
C THR A 69 8.89 5.62 -12.98
N LYS A 70 7.68 6.18 -12.97
CA LYS A 70 7.04 6.72 -11.78
C LYS A 70 5.99 5.72 -11.29
N VAL A 71 6.27 5.03 -10.20
CA VAL A 71 5.30 4.13 -9.56
C VAL A 71 4.39 4.94 -8.63
N ARG A 72 3.09 5.01 -8.96
CA ARG A 72 2.08 5.69 -8.13
C ARG A 72 1.31 4.75 -7.21
N SER A 73 1.10 3.51 -7.64
CA SER A 73 0.35 2.54 -6.86
C SER A 73 1.08 1.20 -6.87
N CYS A 74 1.06 0.48 -5.75
CA CYS A 74 1.67 -0.84 -5.61
C CYS A 74 0.76 -1.78 -4.81
N TYR A 75 0.38 -2.90 -5.44
CA TYR A 75 -0.51 -3.91 -4.88
C TYR A 75 0.24 -5.23 -4.70
N ILE A 76 0.48 -5.62 -3.45
CA ILE A 76 1.30 -6.78 -3.08
C ILE A 76 0.41 -7.91 -2.61
N PHE A 77 0.05 -8.80 -3.55
CA PHE A 77 -0.88 -9.90 -3.30
C PHE A 77 -0.24 -11.14 -2.68
N LYS A 78 1.09 -11.19 -2.66
CA LYS A 78 1.87 -12.32 -2.18
C LYS A 78 2.93 -11.85 -1.20
N PHE A 79 3.22 -12.72 -0.23
CA PHE A 79 4.31 -12.52 0.71
C PHE A 79 5.62 -12.23 -0.04
N LEU A 80 6.39 -11.25 0.44
CA LEU A 80 7.76 -10.95 0.02
C LEU A 80 8.67 -11.05 1.24
N GLU A 81 9.89 -11.50 1.04
CA GLU A 81 10.89 -11.58 2.12
C GLU A 81 11.44 -10.18 2.48
N ASN A 82 11.41 -9.25 1.52
CA ASN A 82 11.94 -7.90 1.68
C ASN A 82 11.01 -6.87 1.04
N TYR A 83 10.65 -5.83 1.80
CA TYR A 83 9.81 -4.71 1.39
C TYR A 83 10.58 -3.39 1.24
N GLU A 84 11.88 -3.35 1.54
CA GLU A 84 12.71 -2.14 1.54
C GLU A 84 12.78 -1.47 0.16
N PHE A 85 12.57 -2.22 -0.92
CA PHE A 85 12.52 -1.65 -2.27
C PHE A 85 11.42 -0.57 -2.42
N LEU A 86 10.35 -0.66 -1.64
CA LEU A 86 9.26 0.34 -1.63
C LEU A 86 9.75 1.73 -1.21
N SER A 87 10.84 1.80 -0.44
CA SER A 87 11.45 3.08 -0.03
C SER A 87 12.01 3.89 -1.20
N ASN A 88 12.20 3.28 -2.37
CA ASN A 88 12.66 3.97 -3.59
C ASN A 88 11.53 4.73 -4.30
N PHE A 89 10.27 4.53 -3.92
CA PHE A 89 9.11 5.15 -4.58
C PHE A 89 8.56 6.30 -3.73
N ALA A 90 9.30 7.40 -3.66
CA ALA A 90 8.95 8.55 -2.82
C ALA A 90 7.59 9.19 -3.18
N GLU A 91 7.20 9.11 -4.45
CA GLU A 91 5.97 9.67 -4.99
C GLU A 91 4.80 8.67 -5.04
N MET A 92 4.97 7.48 -4.45
CA MET A 92 3.90 6.48 -4.38
C MET A 92 2.75 7.01 -3.52
N GLU A 93 1.55 6.91 -4.07
CA GLU A 93 0.28 7.38 -3.49
C GLU A 93 -0.46 6.20 -2.84
N ASP A 94 -0.47 5.04 -3.49
CA ASP A 94 -1.24 3.89 -2.99
C ASP A 94 -0.35 2.69 -2.73
N LEU A 95 -0.48 2.11 -1.53
CA LEU A 95 0.20 0.89 -1.16
C LEU A 95 -0.78 -0.09 -0.51
N GLU A 96 -0.87 -1.29 -1.08
CA GLU A 96 -1.70 -2.35 -0.53
C GLU A 96 -0.90 -3.64 -0.33
N ILE A 97 -0.87 -4.16 0.90
CA ILE A 97 -0.11 -5.35 1.27
C ILE A 97 -1.06 -6.39 1.88
N TYR A 98 -1.48 -7.37 1.09
CA TYR A 98 -2.47 -8.37 1.52
C TYR A 98 -1.88 -9.53 2.33
N ARG A 99 -0.54 -9.61 2.49
CA ARG A 99 0.15 -10.68 3.22
C ARG A 99 1.35 -10.16 4.00
N GLY A 100 1.11 -9.29 4.98
CA GLY A 100 2.13 -8.60 5.77
C GLY A 100 2.60 -9.35 7.03
N ASN A 101 2.42 -10.68 7.12
CA ASN A 101 2.67 -11.47 8.34
C ASN A 101 4.05 -11.31 9.00
N HIS A 102 5.07 -10.91 8.23
CA HIS A 102 6.44 -10.72 8.70
C HIS A 102 6.82 -9.25 8.86
N ILE A 103 5.91 -8.33 8.56
CA ILE A 103 6.15 -6.89 8.68
C ILE A 103 5.93 -6.52 10.15
N THR A 104 7.03 -6.13 10.80
CA THR A 104 7.02 -5.64 12.19
C THR A 104 7.30 -4.15 12.32
N LEU A 105 7.85 -3.56 11.26
CA LEU A 105 8.20 -2.15 11.12
C LEU A 105 7.78 -1.67 9.72
N LEU A 106 7.51 -0.37 9.59
CA LEU A 106 7.11 0.29 8.35
C LEU A 106 8.27 1.17 7.83
N SER A 107 9.52 0.71 7.98
CA SER A 107 10.75 1.41 7.59
C SER A 107 10.71 1.94 6.16
N PHE A 108 10.13 1.15 5.25
CA PHE A 108 9.95 1.51 3.84
C PHE A 108 9.07 2.75 3.62
N MET A 109 8.23 3.14 4.59
CA MET A 109 7.37 4.32 4.49
C MET A 109 8.11 5.63 4.78
N ARG A 110 9.29 5.59 5.41
CA ARG A 110 10.02 6.80 5.80
C ARG A 110 10.33 7.72 4.62
N ASN A 111 10.58 7.15 3.45
CA ASN A 111 10.88 7.89 2.21
C ASN A 111 9.64 8.16 1.35
N MET A 112 8.50 7.56 1.69
CA MET A 112 7.26 7.65 0.92
C MET A 112 6.45 8.85 1.39
N LYS A 113 6.69 10.01 0.77
CA LYS A 113 6.13 11.28 1.25
C LYS A 113 4.70 11.52 0.75
N SER A 114 4.36 10.95 -0.40
CA SER A 114 3.12 11.24 -1.12
C SER A 114 1.99 10.22 -0.90
N TRP A 115 2.13 9.24 0.01
CA TRP A 115 1.09 8.23 0.15
C TRP A 115 -0.26 8.87 0.51
N MET A 116 -1.36 8.26 0.11
CA MET A 116 -2.72 8.68 0.40
C MET A 116 -3.53 7.50 0.90
N MET A 117 -3.32 6.32 0.32
CA MET A 117 -3.99 5.08 0.73
C MET A 117 -2.95 4.05 1.12
N PHE A 118 -2.98 3.61 2.38
CA PHE A 118 -2.15 2.51 2.86
C PHE A 118 -3.02 1.43 3.48
N HIS A 119 -2.98 0.24 2.89
CA HIS A 119 -3.63 -0.95 3.40
C HIS A 119 -2.60 -2.05 3.68
N ILE A 120 -2.72 -2.70 4.83
CA ILE A 120 -1.90 -3.84 5.20
C ILE A 120 -2.71 -4.87 5.97
N GLU A 121 -2.52 -6.15 5.61
CA GLU A 121 -3.12 -7.27 6.31
C GLU A 121 -2.11 -8.08 7.13
N ASN A 122 -2.57 -8.60 8.27
CA ASN A 122 -1.91 -9.63 9.07
C ASN A 122 -0.55 -9.23 9.67
N ALA A 123 -0.19 -7.95 9.69
CA ALA A 123 1.08 -7.47 10.22
C ALA A 123 1.12 -7.40 11.74
N ARG A 124 2.32 -7.46 12.32
CA ARG A 124 2.56 -7.34 13.77
C ARG A 124 3.45 -6.15 14.06
N LEU A 125 2.85 -4.96 14.00
CA LEU A 125 3.56 -3.70 14.05
C LEU A 125 3.86 -3.29 15.49
N LYS A 126 5.09 -2.87 15.76
CA LYS A 126 5.43 -2.29 17.07
C LYS A 126 4.66 -0.99 17.33
N ASN A 127 4.63 -0.10 16.33
CA ASN A 127 3.91 1.17 16.33
C ASN A 127 3.66 1.64 14.88
N LEU A 128 3.13 2.85 14.71
CA LEU A 128 2.84 3.47 13.41
C LEU A 128 3.69 4.70 13.11
N THR A 129 4.75 4.96 13.89
CA THR A 129 5.55 6.19 13.82
C THR A 129 6.08 6.45 12.40
N GLU A 130 6.54 5.41 11.71
CA GLU A 130 7.15 5.53 10.38
C GLU A 130 6.13 5.84 9.27
N ALA A 131 4.83 5.62 9.50
CA ALA A 131 3.77 6.05 8.59
C ALA A 131 3.41 7.54 8.77
N PHE A 132 3.66 8.10 9.96
CA PHE A 132 3.21 9.43 10.38
C PHE A 132 4.37 10.34 10.80
N LEU A 133 5.36 10.51 9.92
CA LEU A 133 6.47 11.44 10.14
C LEU A 133 6.02 12.91 10.02
N GLU A 134 6.58 13.79 10.87
CA GLU A 134 6.19 15.21 10.96
C GLU A 134 6.57 16.04 9.72
N ASP A 135 7.61 15.64 8.98
CA ASP A 135 8.07 16.33 7.77
C ASP A 135 7.19 16.03 6.54
N ARG A 136 6.15 15.21 6.70
CA ARG A 136 5.26 14.86 5.61
C ARG A 136 4.32 16.02 5.28
N LYS A 137 4.51 16.58 4.09
CA LYS A 137 3.59 17.57 3.51
C LYS A 137 2.33 16.87 3.03
N ILE A 138 1.38 16.70 3.93
CA ILE A 138 0.05 16.24 3.57
C ILE A 138 -0.77 17.48 3.25
N ASP A 139 -1.16 17.59 1.99
CA ASP A 139 -2.11 18.62 1.59
C ASP A 139 -3.38 18.45 2.44
N PHE A 140 -3.85 19.54 3.04
CA PHE A 140 -5.03 19.51 3.91
C PHE A 140 -6.27 18.93 3.19
N PHE A 141 -6.35 19.12 1.87
CA PHE A 141 -7.41 18.55 1.03
C PHE A 141 -7.20 17.08 0.69
N LEU A 142 -5.96 16.57 0.77
CA LEU A 142 -5.63 15.17 0.52
C LEU A 142 -5.75 14.39 1.83
N GLN A 143 -6.99 13.99 2.09
CA GLN A 143 -7.37 13.05 3.11
C GLN A 143 -6.62 11.72 2.99
N VAL A 144 -5.78 11.39 3.98
CA VAL A 144 -5.07 10.10 4.02
C VAL A 144 -5.92 9.00 4.64
N ARG A 145 -5.68 7.75 4.23
CA ARG A 145 -6.44 6.57 4.64
C ARG A 145 -5.51 5.45 5.05
N LEU A 146 -5.73 4.91 6.24
CA LEU A 146 -4.97 3.78 6.78
C LEU A 146 -5.91 2.62 7.14
N SER A 147 -5.65 1.43 6.61
CA SER A 147 -6.43 0.22 6.83
C SER A 147 -5.51 -0.87 7.33
N LEU A 148 -5.76 -1.29 8.56
CA LEU A 148 -5.03 -2.32 9.28
C LEU A 148 -5.98 -3.51 9.49
N GLN A 149 -5.88 -4.52 8.63
CA GLN A 149 -6.77 -5.68 8.67
C GLN A 149 -6.07 -6.89 9.29
N ALA A 150 -6.66 -7.43 10.35
CA ALA A 150 -6.07 -8.50 11.16
C ALA A 150 -4.64 -8.20 11.65
N CYS A 151 -4.30 -6.92 11.82
CA CYS A 151 -3.00 -6.50 12.33
C CYS A 151 -3.00 -6.41 13.86
N GLU A 152 -1.86 -6.74 14.46
CA GLU A 152 -1.54 -6.43 15.85
C GLU A 152 -0.69 -5.15 15.84
N VAL A 153 -1.04 -4.16 16.67
CA VAL A 153 -0.28 -2.91 16.80
C VAL A 153 -0.04 -2.63 18.28
N GLY A 154 1.23 -2.48 18.67
CA GLY A 154 1.61 -2.20 20.06
C GLY A 154 1.19 -0.80 20.52
N GLU A 155 1.83 0.23 19.98
CA GLU A 155 1.57 1.64 20.35
C GLU A 155 0.86 2.40 19.21
N LEU A 156 -0.17 3.18 19.57
CA LEU A 156 -0.99 3.96 18.64
C LEU A 156 -0.91 5.48 18.86
N LYS A 157 -0.02 5.94 19.76
CA LYS A 157 0.04 7.34 20.18
C LYS A 157 0.22 8.29 18.98
N GLU A 158 1.07 7.92 18.03
CA GLU A 158 1.38 8.70 16.84
C GLU A 158 0.19 8.80 15.89
N ALA A 159 -0.54 7.70 15.67
CA ALA A 159 -1.76 7.73 14.87
C ALA A 159 -2.82 8.65 15.51
N VAL A 160 -2.91 8.66 16.85
CA VAL A 160 -3.82 9.52 17.61
C VAL A 160 -3.37 10.99 17.62
N GLU A 161 -2.07 11.27 17.67
CA GLU A 161 -1.57 12.64 17.54
C GLU A 161 -1.73 13.17 16.12
N PHE A 162 -1.51 12.31 15.13
CA PHE A 162 -1.66 12.63 13.73
C PHE A 162 -3.11 12.98 13.38
N THR A 163 -4.10 12.19 13.85
CA THR A 163 -5.53 12.52 13.69
C THR A 163 -5.88 13.89 14.28
N ARG A 164 -5.32 14.22 15.44
CA ARG A 164 -5.57 15.51 16.12
C ARG A 164 -4.92 16.69 15.44
N LYS A 165 -3.79 16.49 14.76
CA LYS A 165 -2.97 17.55 14.19
C LYS A 165 -3.33 17.84 12.72
N LYS A 166 -3.50 16.84 11.84
CA LYS A 166 -3.81 17.02 10.41
C LYS A 166 -4.39 15.75 9.72
N SER A 167 -5.44 15.93 8.93
CA SER A 167 -5.70 15.23 7.64
C SER A 167 -5.91 13.70 7.57
N LEU A 168 -6.06 12.96 8.67
CA LEU A 168 -6.51 11.55 8.60
C LEU A 168 -8.05 11.51 8.46
N ALA A 169 -8.53 11.18 7.27
CA ALA A 169 -9.97 11.09 7.04
C ALA A 169 -10.57 9.76 7.45
N GLU A 170 -9.78 8.70 7.37
CA GLU A 170 -10.25 7.36 7.68
C GLU A 170 -9.14 6.49 8.22
N LEU A 171 -9.38 5.94 9.41
CA LEU A 171 -8.58 4.88 10.02
C LEU A 171 -9.48 3.67 10.22
N ILE A 172 -9.20 2.60 9.48
CA ILE A 172 -9.88 1.32 9.61
C ILE A 172 -8.96 0.36 10.35
N ILE A 173 -9.40 -0.15 11.50
CA ILE A 173 -8.70 -1.21 12.23
C ILE A 173 -9.66 -2.40 12.37
N CYS A 174 -9.51 -3.40 11.52
CA CYS A 174 -10.31 -4.62 11.55
C CYS A 174 -9.59 -5.69 12.37
N ARG A 175 -10.00 -5.91 13.63
CA ARG A 175 -9.22 -6.73 14.58
C ARG A 175 -9.27 -8.25 14.39
N LYS A 176 -10.08 -8.83 13.50
CA LYS A 176 -10.10 -10.30 13.28
C LYS A 176 -10.63 -10.67 11.89
N LYS A 177 -10.05 -11.73 11.33
CA LYS A 177 -10.61 -12.48 10.19
C LYS A 177 -11.74 -13.36 10.72
N SER A 178 -12.99 -12.89 10.70
CA SER A 178 -14.13 -13.79 10.97
C SER A 178 -14.31 -14.70 9.75
N GLN A 179 -14.76 -15.94 9.93
CA GLN A 179 -15.00 -16.87 8.81
C GLN A 179 -16.24 -16.50 7.95
N ARG A 180 -16.79 -15.29 8.10
CA ARG A 180 -17.97 -14.83 7.36
C ARG A 180 -17.56 -14.10 6.08
N ASP A 181 -18.47 -14.19 5.10
CA ASP A 181 -18.43 -13.59 3.77
C ASP A 181 -17.73 -12.22 3.76
N GLU A 182 -16.77 -12.00 2.85
CA GLU A 182 -15.93 -10.79 2.78
C GLU A 182 -16.77 -9.50 2.80
N ARG A 183 -17.93 -9.51 2.13
CA ARG A 183 -18.88 -8.38 2.10
C ARG A 183 -19.49 -8.01 3.46
N GLU A 184 -19.71 -8.98 4.34
CA GLU A 184 -20.27 -8.71 5.67
C GLU A 184 -19.20 -8.16 6.63
N GLN A 185 -17.93 -8.50 6.43
CA GLN A 185 -16.82 -7.91 7.21
C GLN A 185 -16.67 -6.41 6.95
N TRP A 186 -16.82 -5.99 5.69
CA TRP A 186 -16.76 -4.57 5.33
C TRP A 186 -17.91 -3.74 5.93
N LYS A 187 -18.98 -4.38 6.42
CA LYS A 187 -20.07 -3.70 7.16
C LYS A 187 -19.74 -3.45 8.64
N GLU A 188 -18.79 -4.19 9.22
CA GLU A 188 -18.34 -3.99 10.61
C GLU A 188 -17.18 -2.98 10.73
N VAL A 189 -16.76 -2.39 9.60
CA VAL A 189 -15.79 -1.30 9.53
C VAL A 189 -16.27 -0.13 10.35
N ARG A 190 -15.53 0.19 11.42
CA ARG A 190 -15.71 1.44 12.15
C ARG A 190 -14.92 2.53 11.44
N THR A 191 -15.61 3.27 10.57
CA THR A 191 -15.11 4.55 10.07
C THR A 191 -15.14 5.54 11.23
N THR A 192 -13.98 5.94 11.73
CA THR A 192 -13.91 7.11 12.62
C THR A 192 -13.58 8.30 11.73
N MET A 193 -14.62 8.99 11.25
CA MET A 193 -14.45 10.27 10.57
C MET A 193 -14.17 11.33 11.63
N TYR A 194 -12.98 11.90 11.64
CA TYR A 194 -12.71 13.15 12.35
C TYR A 194 -13.03 14.29 11.37
N ARG A 195 -14.07 15.08 11.67
CA ARG A 195 -14.40 16.32 10.96
C ARG A 195 -13.66 17.49 11.60
#